data_AF-A0A417RER2-F1
#
_entry.id   AF-A0A417RER2-F1
#
_cell.length_a   1.000
_cell.length_b   1.000
_cell.length_c   1.000
_cell.angle_alpha   90.00
_cell.angle_beta   90.00
_cell.angle_gamma   90.00
#
_symmetry.space_group_name_H-M   'P 1'
#
loop_
_entity.id
_entity.type
_entity.pdbx_description
1 polymer ?
#
loop_
_entity_poly.entity_id
_entity_poly.type
_entity_poly.pdbx_seq_one_letter_code
_entity_poly.pdbx_strand_id
1 'polypeptide(L)'
;MENAMFERLELQNDDILQAYYMRSQSLLLLEYAGTLEETLGFSDSTDKPQAVLAQMAAAESPTNGEKLQQAEYFLAFTEKNGEVWMYFYSRTNAVRAVDLLDSIVEEMGLVKGNAVSASGRVPAALFKAHMTGMDAADYMEFVQGKVAEYFEEDTCIDALQYAKMHEKEILEMDRYRKKRISWAFVPTDRIAAAGTKLAVKSLENETGITIVADPDIYIMIGRRGEVYHIRKDKFLATYEPTEEPLDIFTQMLDFIPVVETVSDGGYISIDEMARLCYPKTQAVICCQELKKRTRVFSKNSEQEYFLGRPGDYLAVRLDDITDIYVIQRDIFAETYEKVQI
;
A
#
# COMPACT_ATOMS: atom_id res chain seq x y z
N MET A 1 -10.96 18.25 24.21
CA MET A 1 -10.31 19.41 23.54
C MET A 1 -10.82 19.35 22.11
N GLU A 2 -11.53 20.36 21.60
CA GLU A 2 -12.01 20.31 20.21
C GLU A 2 -10.81 20.08 19.29
N ASN A 3 -10.76 18.91 18.66
CA ASN A 3 -9.69 18.56 17.75
C ASN A 3 -9.87 19.44 16.51
N ALA A 4 -9.13 20.56 16.42
CA ALA A 4 -9.26 21.58 15.36
C ALA A 4 -9.08 21.01 13.93
N MET A 5 -8.65 19.76 13.85
CA MET A 5 -8.48 18.96 12.64
C MET A 5 -9.81 18.43 12.06
N PHE A 6 -10.81 18.14 12.90
CA PHE A 6 -12.08 17.53 12.50
C PHE A 6 -13.26 18.47 12.77
N GLU A 7 -14.05 18.73 11.73
CA GLU A 7 -15.29 19.49 11.81
C GLU A 7 -16.48 18.53 11.94
N ARG A 8 -17.27 18.66 13.00
CA ARG A 8 -18.51 17.89 13.14
C ARG A 8 -19.52 18.29 12.06
N LEU A 9 -20.14 17.30 11.44
CA LEU A 9 -21.23 17.50 10.48
C LEU A 9 -22.55 17.05 11.11
N GLU A 10 -23.59 17.88 10.97
CA GLU A 10 -24.97 17.49 11.23
C GLU A 10 -25.58 17.01 9.92
N LEU A 11 -25.79 15.70 9.80
CA LEU A 11 -26.36 15.07 8.61
C LEU A 11 -27.84 14.70 8.86
N GLN A 12 -28.67 14.83 7.83
CA GLN A 12 -30.09 14.46 7.82
C GLN A 12 -30.26 12.96 7.56
N ASN A 13 -29.62 12.13 8.39
CA ASN A 13 -29.73 10.67 8.31
C ASN A 13 -29.76 10.07 9.72
N ASP A 14 -30.87 9.44 10.08
CA ASP A 14 -31.12 8.89 11.41
C ASP A 14 -30.22 7.69 11.76
N ASP A 15 -29.61 7.03 10.77
CA ASP A 15 -28.70 5.90 10.99
C ASP A 15 -27.26 6.34 11.30
N ILE A 16 -26.93 7.63 11.11
CA ILE A 16 -25.61 8.18 11.39
C ILE A 16 -25.58 8.70 12.83
N LEU A 17 -24.79 8.05 13.67
CA LEU A 17 -24.60 8.46 15.06
C LEU A 17 -23.72 9.70 15.15
N GLN A 18 -22.62 9.70 14.41
CA GLN A 18 -21.63 10.77 14.41
C GLN A 18 -21.02 10.93 13.02
N ALA A 19 -20.75 12.18 12.62
CA ALA A 19 -20.13 12.50 11.35
C ALA A 19 -19.11 13.64 11.51
N TYR A 20 -17.93 13.45 10.93
CA TYR A 20 -16.84 14.42 10.99
C TYR A 20 -16.12 14.53 9.65
N TYR A 21 -15.67 15.74 9.33
CA TYR A 21 -14.90 16.04 8.13
C TYR A 21 -13.53 16.62 8.47
N MET A 22 -12.48 15.97 7.99
CA MET A 22 -11.11 16.40 8.12
C MET A 22 -10.71 17.24 6.91
N ARG A 23 -10.74 18.57 7.05
CA ARG A 23 -10.54 19.49 5.93
C ARG A 23 -9.17 19.37 5.25
N SER A 24 -8.12 19.09 6.02
CA SER A 24 -6.74 19.02 5.51
C SER A 24 -6.50 17.84 4.58
N GLN A 25 -7.31 16.79 4.67
CA GLN A 25 -7.18 15.56 3.87
C GLN A 25 -8.43 15.26 3.04
N SER A 26 -9.45 16.11 3.10
CA SER A 26 -10.76 15.83 2.50
C SER A 26 -11.31 14.46 2.90
N LEU A 27 -11.18 14.08 4.17
CA LEU A 27 -11.64 12.79 4.70
C LEU A 27 -12.98 12.94 5.42
N LEU A 28 -13.94 12.11 5.05
CA LEU A 28 -15.21 11.96 5.76
C LEU A 28 -15.16 10.73 6.67
N LEU A 29 -15.49 10.93 7.94
CA LEU A 29 -15.52 9.90 8.97
C LEU A 29 -16.94 9.77 9.54
N LEU A 30 -17.50 8.57 9.51
CA LEU A 30 -18.87 8.29 9.94
C LEU A 30 -18.94 7.11 10.93
N GLU A 31 -19.73 7.28 11.98
CA GLU A 31 -20.17 6.20 12.87
C GLU A 31 -21.65 5.92 12.62
N TYR A 32 -22.00 4.63 12.47
CA TYR A 32 -23.35 4.18 12.15
C TYR A 32 -23.97 3.35 13.28
N ALA A 33 -25.29 3.52 13.46
CA ALA A 33 -26.10 2.74 14.40
C ALA A 33 -26.46 1.34 13.90
N GLY A 34 -26.46 1.15 12.57
CA GLY A 34 -26.92 -0.04 11.88
C GLY A 34 -25.80 -0.85 11.21
N THR A 35 -26.18 -1.84 10.41
CA THR A 35 -25.18 -2.69 9.75
C THR A 35 -24.63 -1.97 8.52
N LEU A 36 -23.31 -1.77 8.53
CA LEU A 36 -22.55 -1.12 7.46
C LEU A 36 -22.89 -1.65 6.06
N GLU A 37 -23.01 -2.98 5.91
CA GLU A 37 -23.35 -3.64 4.63
C GLU A 37 -24.73 -3.27 4.10
N GLU A 38 -25.74 -3.18 4.96
CA GLU A 38 -27.10 -2.80 4.57
C GLU A 38 -27.18 -1.31 4.25
N THR A 39 -26.49 -0.47 5.03
CA THR A 39 -26.53 0.99 4.87
C THR A 39 -25.73 1.49 3.68
N LEU A 40 -24.55 0.92 3.44
CA LEU A 40 -23.63 1.35 2.38
C LEU A 40 -23.65 0.42 1.16
N GLY A 41 -24.48 -0.63 1.20
CA GLY A 41 -24.72 -1.53 0.08
C GLY A 41 -23.48 -2.32 -0.34
N PHE A 42 -22.61 -2.70 0.59
CA PHE A 42 -21.29 -3.24 0.28
C PHE A 42 -21.35 -4.54 -0.55
N SER A 43 -20.68 -4.52 -1.70
CA SER A 43 -20.22 -5.71 -2.42
C SER A 43 -18.77 -5.48 -2.83
N ASP A 44 -18.06 -6.52 -3.28
CA ASP A 44 -16.69 -6.43 -3.83
C ASP A 44 -16.54 -5.47 -5.05
N SER A 45 -17.56 -4.68 -5.40
CA SER A 45 -17.56 -3.71 -6.50
C SER A 45 -17.37 -2.28 -6.01
N THR A 46 -16.43 -1.56 -6.60
CA THR A 46 -16.04 -0.18 -6.26
C THR A 46 -17.13 0.89 -6.49
N ASP A 47 -18.19 0.58 -7.24
CA ASP A 47 -19.18 1.58 -7.69
C ASP A 47 -20.25 1.93 -6.63
N LYS A 48 -20.51 1.03 -5.67
CA LYS A 48 -21.62 1.20 -4.72
C LYS A 48 -21.38 2.27 -3.64
N PRO A 49 -20.19 2.38 -3.03
CA PRO A 49 -19.90 3.44 -2.05
C PRO A 49 -20.06 4.85 -2.62
N GLN A 50 -19.70 5.06 -3.90
CA GLN A 50 -19.86 6.35 -4.56
C GLN A 50 -21.32 6.75 -4.74
N ALA A 51 -22.16 5.78 -5.13
CA ALA A 51 -23.59 6.00 -5.28
C ALA A 51 -24.25 6.40 -3.95
N VAL A 52 -23.86 5.76 -2.84
CA VAL A 52 -24.38 6.08 -1.51
C VAL A 52 -23.93 7.48 -1.07
N LEU A 53 -22.65 7.83 -1.26
CA LEU A 53 -22.17 9.19 -0.98
C LEU A 53 -22.87 10.27 -1.80
N ALA A 54 -23.14 10.00 -3.08
CA ALA A 54 -23.87 10.93 -3.94
C ALA A 54 -25.33 11.11 -3.49
N GLN A 55 -25.99 10.03 -3.06
CA GLN A 55 -27.34 10.09 -2.51
C GLN A 55 -27.38 10.88 -1.19
N MET A 56 -26.44 10.61 -0.28
CA MET A 56 -26.28 11.37 0.95
C MET A 56 -26.06 12.85 0.63
N ALA A 57 -25.12 13.19 -0.24
CA ALA A 57 -24.85 14.57 -0.63
C ALA A 57 -26.06 15.31 -1.21
N ALA A 58 -26.92 14.60 -1.96
CA ALA A 58 -28.13 15.18 -2.57
C ALA A 58 -29.24 15.47 -1.54
N ALA A 59 -29.24 14.79 -0.40
CA ALA A 59 -30.22 14.97 0.67
C ALA A 59 -29.82 16.07 1.67
N GLU A 60 -28.58 16.56 1.61
CA GLU A 60 -28.02 17.48 2.59
C GLU A 60 -28.14 18.95 2.22
N SER A 61 -27.86 19.83 3.20
CA SER A 61 -27.65 21.25 2.92
C SER A 61 -26.54 21.46 1.88
N PRO A 62 -26.57 22.53 1.06
CA PRO A 62 -25.56 22.75 0.02
C PRO A 62 -24.11 22.66 0.53
N THR A 63 -23.86 23.19 1.74
CA THR A 63 -22.51 23.18 2.35
C THR A 63 -22.06 21.78 2.76
N ASN A 64 -22.92 20.96 3.37
CA ASN A 64 -22.55 19.59 3.75
C ASN A 64 -22.51 18.67 2.52
N GLY A 65 -23.43 18.86 1.58
CA GLY A 65 -23.45 18.15 0.30
C GLY A 65 -22.17 18.39 -0.52
N GLU A 66 -21.65 19.63 -0.54
CA GLU A 66 -20.39 19.94 -1.19
C GLU A 66 -19.21 19.19 -0.53
N LYS A 67 -19.12 19.15 0.80
CA LYS A 67 -18.07 18.39 1.51
C LYS A 67 -18.15 16.89 1.23
N LEU A 68 -19.35 16.32 1.23
CA LEU A 68 -19.59 14.91 0.87
C LEU A 68 -19.13 14.59 -0.56
N GLN A 69 -19.34 15.52 -1.50
CA GLN A 69 -18.91 15.38 -2.88
C GLN A 69 -17.39 15.55 -3.03
N GLN A 70 -16.79 16.48 -2.30
CA GLN A 70 -15.35 16.79 -2.35
C GLN A 70 -14.51 15.81 -1.53
N ALA A 71 -15.11 15.00 -0.66
CA ALA A 71 -14.40 14.00 0.12
C ALA A 71 -13.61 13.06 -0.82
N GLU A 72 -12.30 13.03 -0.63
CA GLU A 72 -11.38 12.13 -1.33
C GLU A 72 -11.31 10.77 -0.64
N TYR A 73 -11.50 10.77 0.69
CA TYR A 73 -11.47 9.57 1.52
C TYR A 73 -12.75 9.42 2.32
N PHE A 74 -13.13 8.17 2.53
CA PHE A 74 -14.32 7.81 3.27
C PHE A 74 -14.02 6.68 4.24
N LEU A 75 -14.19 6.94 5.54
CA LEU A 75 -14.09 5.96 6.61
C LEU A 75 -15.44 5.85 7.31
N ALA A 76 -15.99 4.65 7.37
CA ALA A 76 -17.22 4.37 8.09
C ALA A 76 -17.03 3.20 9.06
N PHE A 77 -17.62 3.26 10.24
CA PHE A 77 -17.55 2.16 11.20
C PHE A 77 -18.87 1.97 11.99
N THR A 78 -19.06 0.77 12.53
CA THR A 78 -20.18 0.42 13.43
C THR A 78 -19.79 -0.71 14.38
N GLU A 79 -20.38 -0.75 15.58
CA GLU A 79 -20.31 -1.93 16.46
C GLU A 79 -21.49 -2.87 16.16
N LYS A 80 -21.19 -4.11 15.75
CA LYS A 80 -22.19 -5.16 15.49
C LYS A 80 -21.71 -6.49 16.06
N ASN A 81 -22.57 -7.17 16.81
CA ASN A 81 -22.31 -8.52 17.35
C ASN A 81 -21.00 -8.65 18.15
N GLY A 82 -20.59 -7.60 18.87
CA GLY A 82 -19.35 -7.60 19.64
C GLY A 82 -18.08 -7.40 18.80
N GLU A 83 -18.21 -6.97 17.55
CA GLU A 83 -17.12 -6.56 16.67
C GLU A 83 -17.33 -5.11 16.22
N VAL A 84 -16.25 -4.36 16.10
CA VAL A 84 -16.21 -3.09 15.39
C VAL A 84 -15.87 -3.39 13.94
N TRP A 85 -16.82 -3.10 13.06
CA TRP A 85 -16.67 -3.22 11.62
C TRP A 85 -16.27 -1.86 11.07
N MET A 86 -15.26 -1.85 10.22
CA MET A 86 -14.74 -0.63 9.60
C MET A 86 -14.67 -0.82 8.09
N TYR A 87 -14.90 0.24 7.35
CA TYR A 87 -14.77 0.28 5.91
C TYR A 87 -14.10 1.57 5.49
N PHE A 88 -13.09 1.46 4.63
CA PHE A 88 -12.41 2.61 4.05
C PHE A 88 -12.45 2.56 2.54
N TYR A 89 -12.66 3.72 1.93
CA TYR A 89 -12.62 3.91 0.49
C TYR A 89 -11.80 5.16 0.14
N SER A 90 -10.94 5.00 -0.87
CA SER A 90 -10.08 6.06 -1.40
C SER A 90 -10.45 6.36 -2.85
N ARG A 91 -10.71 7.63 -3.15
CA ARG A 91 -10.91 8.11 -4.54
C ARG A 91 -9.60 8.48 -5.22
N THR A 92 -8.52 8.54 -4.46
CA THR A 92 -7.20 8.89 -4.95
C THR A 92 -6.24 7.72 -4.75
N ASN A 93 -5.10 7.82 -5.38
CA ASN A 93 -3.96 6.92 -5.22
C ASN A 93 -2.99 7.39 -4.13
N ALA A 94 -3.24 8.56 -3.53
CA ALA A 94 -2.36 9.12 -2.52
C ALA A 94 -2.39 8.25 -1.27
N VAL A 95 -3.56 7.76 -0.86
CA VAL A 95 -3.73 6.86 0.30
C VAL A 95 -4.33 5.55 -0.18
N ARG A 96 -3.64 4.43 0.03
CA ARG A 96 -4.23 3.10 -0.19
C ARG A 96 -5.16 2.75 0.95
N ALA A 97 -6.33 2.23 0.59
CA ALA A 97 -7.36 1.89 1.55
C ALA A 97 -6.93 0.83 2.56
N VAL A 98 -6.30 -0.24 2.07
CA VAL A 98 -5.75 -1.30 2.93
C VAL A 98 -4.71 -0.75 3.90
N ASP A 99 -3.84 0.15 3.46
CA ASP A 99 -2.73 0.68 4.26
C ASP A 99 -3.21 1.54 5.44
N LEU A 100 -4.18 2.43 5.20
CA LEU A 100 -4.74 3.27 6.26
C LEU A 100 -5.52 2.43 7.26
N LEU A 101 -6.32 1.48 6.77
CA LEU A 101 -7.12 0.64 7.65
C LEU A 101 -6.26 -0.31 8.49
N ASP A 102 -5.18 -0.86 7.90
CA ASP A 102 -4.18 -1.67 8.62
C ASP A 102 -3.52 -0.88 9.76
N SER A 103 -3.29 0.43 9.61
CA SER A 103 -2.79 1.25 10.73
C SER A 103 -3.82 1.64 11.77
N ILE A 104 -5.11 1.53 11.50
CA ILE A 104 -6.13 1.74 12.53
C ILE A 104 -6.37 0.43 13.28
N VAL A 105 -6.41 -0.68 12.55
CA VAL A 105 -6.67 -2.02 13.10
C VAL A 105 -5.44 -2.61 13.78
N GLU A 106 -4.26 -2.39 13.22
CA GLU A 106 -2.97 -2.91 13.67
C GLU A 106 -3.06 -4.41 14.04
N GLU A 107 -2.55 -4.79 15.22
CA GLU A 107 -2.59 -6.17 15.72
C GLU A 107 -3.94 -6.54 16.36
N MET A 108 -4.93 -5.64 16.38
CA MET A 108 -6.19 -5.86 17.08
C MET A 108 -7.17 -6.74 16.30
N GLY A 109 -6.97 -6.89 14.99
CA GLY A 109 -7.99 -7.48 14.12
C GLY A 109 -7.50 -7.89 12.75
N LEU A 110 -8.44 -7.98 11.82
CA LEU A 110 -8.19 -8.43 10.45
C LEU A 110 -8.58 -7.33 9.48
N VAL A 111 -7.72 -7.05 8.52
CA VAL A 111 -7.97 -6.16 7.39
C VAL A 111 -7.95 -6.96 6.10
N LYS A 112 -8.90 -6.67 5.20
CA LYS A 112 -8.95 -7.21 3.85
C LYS A 112 -9.34 -6.09 2.89
N GLY A 113 -8.61 -5.96 1.79
CA GLY A 113 -8.90 -4.92 0.81
C GLY A 113 -7.87 -4.82 -0.29
N ASN A 114 -7.89 -3.68 -0.97
CA ASN A 114 -6.91 -3.28 -1.98
C ASN A 114 -6.57 -1.79 -1.84
N ALA A 115 -5.89 -1.22 -2.83
CA ALA A 115 -5.56 0.20 -2.85
C ALA A 115 -6.77 1.14 -2.80
N VAL A 116 -7.93 0.71 -3.31
CA VAL A 116 -9.11 1.56 -3.48
C VAL A 116 -10.10 1.39 -2.34
N SER A 117 -10.30 0.17 -1.86
CA SER A 117 -11.27 -0.14 -0.80
C SER A 117 -10.76 -1.21 0.15
N ALA A 118 -11.04 -1.05 1.44
CA ALA A 118 -10.70 -2.04 2.46
C ALA A 118 -11.77 -2.13 3.54
N SER A 119 -11.83 -3.30 4.16
CA SER A 119 -12.71 -3.64 5.28
C SER A 119 -11.87 -4.20 6.43
N GLY A 120 -12.26 -3.84 7.65
CA GLY A 120 -11.56 -4.17 8.88
C GLY A 120 -12.54 -4.69 9.92
N ARG A 121 -12.11 -5.69 10.69
CA ARG A 121 -12.90 -6.22 11.82
C ARG A 121 -12.03 -6.35 13.04
N VAL A 122 -12.49 -5.78 14.14
CA VAL A 122 -11.81 -5.81 15.44
C VAL A 122 -12.80 -6.28 16.51
N PRO A 123 -12.47 -7.26 17.36
CA PRO A 123 -13.29 -7.57 18.53
C PRO A 123 -13.48 -6.32 19.40
N ALA A 124 -14.72 -5.97 19.73
CA ALA A 124 -15.05 -4.73 20.45
C ALA A 124 -14.33 -4.62 21.80
N ALA A 125 -14.06 -5.76 22.46
CA ALA A 125 -13.29 -5.81 23.69
C ALA A 125 -11.83 -5.36 23.51
N LEU A 126 -11.17 -5.78 22.41
CA LEU A 126 -9.80 -5.36 22.09
C LEU A 126 -9.74 -3.89 21.70
N PHE A 127 -10.73 -3.43 20.94
CA PHE A 127 -10.84 -2.02 20.55
C PHE A 127 -10.99 -1.13 21.80
N LYS A 128 -11.92 -1.48 22.72
CA LYS A 128 -12.12 -0.75 23.99
C LYS A 128 -10.88 -0.77 24.89
N ALA A 129 -10.11 -1.86 24.88
CA ALA A 129 -8.85 -1.92 25.62
C ALA A 129 -7.82 -0.90 25.09
N HIS A 130 -7.67 -0.78 23.77
CA HIS A 130 -6.78 0.21 23.15
C HIS A 130 -7.27 1.65 23.33
N MET A 131 -8.59 1.87 23.28
CA MET A 131 -9.19 3.18 23.61
C MET A 131 -8.78 3.66 24.99
N THR A 132 -8.79 2.76 25.97
CA THR A 132 -8.37 3.09 27.35
C THR A 132 -6.88 3.47 27.40
N GLY A 133 -6.04 2.83 26.57
CA GLY A 133 -4.62 3.16 26.44
C GLY A 133 -4.37 4.53 25.81
N MET A 134 -5.27 5.00 24.93
CA MET A 134 -5.19 6.31 24.27
C MET A 134 -6.00 7.42 24.96
N ASP A 135 -6.64 7.12 26.10
CA ASP A 135 -7.54 8.04 26.83
C ASP A 135 -8.68 8.60 25.94
N ALA A 136 -9.18 7.76 25.01
CA ALA A 136 -10.28 8.12 24.12
C ALA A 136 -11.63 7.82 24.79
N ALA A 137 -12.55 8.80 24.76
CA ALA A 137 -13.84 8.71 25.43
C ALA A 137 -14.83 7.78 24.71
N ASP A 138 -14.76 7.71 23.38
CA ASP A 138 -15.61 6.87 22.54
C ASP A 138 -14.87 6.38 21.29
N TYR A 139 -15.56 5.55 20.49
CA TYR A 139 -15.00 4.99 19.27
C TYR A 139 -14.61 6.08 18.25
N MET A 140 -15.42 7.13 18.13
CA MET A 140 -15.17 8.21 17.19
C MET A 140 -13.88 8.96 17.53
N GLU A 141 -13.69 9.32 18.80
CA GLU A 141 -12.46 10.00 19.25
C GLU A 141 -11.22 9.12 19.03
N PHE A 142 -11.31 7.82 19.30
CA PHE A 142 -10.21 6.90 19.03
C PHE A 142 -9.86 6.83 17.54
N VAL A 143 -10.86 6.66 16.67
CA VAL A 143 -10.64 6.57 15.22
C VAL A 143 -10.10 7.90 14.67
N GLN A 144 -10.59 9.04 15.16
CA GLN A 144 -10.03 10.35 14.83
C GLN A 144 -8.55 10.45 15.23
N GLY A 145 -8.19 9.97 16.41
CA GLY A 145 -6.80 9.92 16.88
C GLY A 145 -5.92 9.08 15.97
N LYS A 146 -6.35 7.87 15.60
CA LYS A 146 -5.61 6.99 14.69
C LYS A 146 -5.49 7.54 13.27
N VAL A 147 -6.55 8.17 12.75
CA VAL A 147 -6.50 8.85 11.45
C VAL A 147 -5.54 10.05 11.50
N ALA A 148 -5.57 10.85 12.57
CA ALA A 148 -4.65 11.96 12.75
C ALA A 148 -3.19 11.48 12.80
N GLU A 149 -2.91 10.46 13.60
CA GLU A 149 -1.60 9.80 13.72
C GLU A 149 -1.11 9.34 12.34
N TYR A 150 -1.97 8.67 11.55
CA TYR A 150 -1.63 8.23 10.19
C TYR A 150 -1.15 9.38 9.29
N PHE A 151 -1.83 10.52 9.32
CA PHE A 151 -1.50 11.64 8.44
C PHE A 151 -0.39 12.56 8.97
N GLU A 152 -0.17 12.61 10.29
CA GLU A 152 0.90 13.42 10.91
C GLU A 152 2.25 12.70 10.94
N GLU A 153 2.25 11.39 11.16
CA GLU A 153 3.49 10.62 11.30
C GLU A 153 4.05 10.12 9.98
N ASP A 154 3.27 10.17 8.90
CA ASP A 154 3.67 9.65 7.61
C ASP A 154 4.43 10.67 6.76
N THR A 155 5.58 10.24 6.25
CA THR A 155 6.42 11.06 5.36
C THR A 155 6.07 10.73 3.90
N CYS A 156 5.66 11.73 3.13
CA CYS A 156 5.46 11.59 1.69
C CYS A 156 6.70 12.07 0.93
N ILE A 157 7.28 11.20 0.11
CA ILE A 157 8.44 11.49 -0.75
C ILE A 157 7.98 11.40 -2.20
N ASP A 158 8.00 12.53 -2.90
CA ASP A 158 8.04 12.56 -4.37
C ASP A 158 9.50 12.41 -4.80
N ALA A 159 9.83 11.33 -5.54
CA ALA A 159 11.21 10.99 -5.84
C ALA A 159 11.96 12.09 -6.62
N LEU A 160 11.28 12.80 -7.53
CA LEU A 160 11.89 13.84 -8.35
C LEU A 160 12.19 15.10 -7.53
N GLN A 161 11.23 15.55 -6.72
CA GLN A 161 11.41 16.70 -5.83
C GLN A 161 12.44 16.40 -4.75
N TYR A 162 12.37 15.21 -4.15
CA TYR A 162 13.29 14.79 -3.10
C TYR A 162 14.73 14.74 -3.61
N ALA A 163 14.98 14.10 -4.75
CA ALA A 163 16.31 14.05 -5.36
C ALA A 163 16.89 15.46 -5.60
N LYS A 164 16.05 16.41 -6.04
CA LYS A 164 16.46 17.78 -6.29
C LYS A 164 16.75 18.57 -5.01
N MET A 165 15.96 18.38 -3.97
CA MET A 165 16.10 19.12 -2.71
C MET A 165 17.21 18.56 -1.81
N HIS A 166 17.46 17.25 -1.91
CA HIS A 166 18.31 16.50 -0.99
C HIS A 166 19.56 15.90 -1.65
N GLU A 167 19.96 16.39 -2.82
CA GLU A 167 21.09 15.84 -3.60
C GLU A 167 22.36 15.66 -2.75
N LYS A 168 22.73 16.67 -1.95
CA LYS A 168 23.93 16.60 -1.10
C LYS A 168 23.81 15.55 -0.01
N GLU A 169 22.67 15.52 0.69
CA GLU A 169 22.44 14.55 1.77
C GLU A 169 22.43 13.11 1.24
N ILE A 170 21.81 12.89 0.07
CA ILE A 170 21.80 11.59 -0.63
C ILE A 170 23.22 11.10 -0.90
N LEU A 171 24.11 11.98 -1.38
CA LEU A 171 25.48 11.61 -1.72
C LEU A 171 26.37 11.32 -0.50
N GLU A 172 25.96 11.79 0.68
CA GLU A 172 26.61 11.54 1.98
C GLU A 172 26.11 10.27 2.68
N MET A 173 25.01 9.67 2.21
CA MET A 173 24.48 8.43 2.76
C MET A 173 25.47 7.26 2.61
N ASP A 174 25.29 6.27 3.49
CA ASP A 174 26.03 5.02 3.39
C ASP A 174 25.75 4.30 2.06
N ARG A 175 26.80 3.76 1.46
CA ARG A 175 26.75 3.09 0.16
C ARG A 175 26.67 1.58 0.32
N TYR A 176 25.84 0.96 -0.51
CA TYR A 176 25.61 -0.48 -0.50
C TYR A 176 25.61 -1.03 -1.93
N ARG A 177 25.96 -2.30 -2.08
CA ARG A 177 25.77 -3.06 -3.32
C ARG A 177 24.89 -4.28 -3.06
N LYS A 178 24.17 -4.74 -4.08
CA LYS A 178 23.48 -6.04 -4.01
C LYS A 178 24.52 -7.15 -3.90
N LYS A 179 24.37 -8.03 -2.91
CA LYS A 179 25.13 -9.28 -2.82
C LYS A 179 24.84 -10.13 -4.07
N ARG A 180 25.82 -10.91 -4.51
CA ARG A 180 25.66 -11.82 -5.65
C ARG A 180 24.95 -13.11 -5.23
N ILE A 181 23.69 -12.97 -4.83
CA ILE A 181 22.76 -14.05 -4.51
C ILE A 181 21.79 -14.29 -5.66
N SER A 182 21.19 -15.47 -5.74
CA SER A 182 20.21 -15.82 -6.76
C SER A 182 18.91 -15.05 -6.56
N TRP A 183 18.37 -14.56 -7.66
CA TRP A 183 17.01 -14.05 -7.85
C TRP A 183 16.36 -14.89 -8.93
N ALA A 184 15.04 -14.81 -9.10
CA ALA A 184 14.33 -15.42 -10.21
C ALA A 184 13.65 -14.37 -11.09
N PHE A 185 13.41 -14.73 -12.35
CA PHE A 185 12.67 -13.90 -13.29
C PHE A 185 11.79 -14.73 -14.22
N VAL A 186 10.71 -14.13 -14.70
CA VAL A 186 9.77 -14.70 -15.66
C VAL A 186 9.42 -13.63 -16.71
N PRO A 187 9.74 -13.85 -18.00
CA PRO A 187 9.23 -13.00 -19.07
C PRO A 187 7.70 -13.01 -19.12
N THR A 188 7.04 -11.85 -19.15
CA THR A 188 5.57 -11.78 -19.07
C THR A 188 4.88 -12.37 -20.31
N ASP A 189 5.55 -12.37 -21.46
CA ASP A 189 5.10 -12.99 -22.72
C ASP A 189 5.08 -14.53 -22.68
N ARG A 190 5.71 -15.16 -21.68
CA ARG A 190 5.55 -16.59 -21.38
C ARG A 190 4.30 -16.90 -20.55
N ILE A 191 3.75 -15.88 -19.88
CA ILE A 191 2.59 -16.03 -18.99
C ILE A 191 1.30 -15.77 -19.77
N ALA A 192 1.24 -14.66 -20.51
CA ALA A 192 0.06 -14.29 -21.29
C ALA A 192 0.45 -13.50 -22.55
N ALA A 193 -0.51 -13.38 -23.48
CA ALA A 193 -0.32 -12.58 -24.68
C ALA A 193 -0.09 -11.10 -24.34
N ALA A 194 0.71 -10.42 -25.16
CA ALA A 194 1.00 -8.99 -24.99
C ALA A 194 -0.30 -8.15 -24.90
N GLY A 195 -0.32 -7.18 -24.00
CA GLY A 195 -1.49 -6.35 -23.69
C GLY A 195 -2.43 -6.94 -22.62
N THR A 196 -2.23 -8.20 -22.19
CA THR A 196 -3.05 -8.81 -21.12
C THR A 196 -2.68 -8.22 -19.77
N LYS A 197 -3.68 -7.83 -18.98
CA LYS A 197 -3.47 -7.41 -17.58
C LYS A 197 -3.29 -8.62 -16.68
N LEU A 198 -2.20 -8.63 -15.92
CA LEU A 198 -1.80 -9.63 -14.95
C LEU A 198 -1.87 -9.01 -13.56
N ALA A 199 -2.57 -9.64 -12.62
CA ALA A 199 -2.51 -9.27 -11.21
C ALA A 199 -1.57 -10.24 -10.49
N VAL A 200 -0.48 -9.74 -9.92
CA VAL A 200 0.55 -10.59 -9.29
C VAL A 200 0.56 -10.36 -7.79
N LYS A 201 0.21 -11.40 -7.03
CA LYS A 201 0.14 -11.34 -5.56
C LYS A 201 1.46 -11.87 -4.96
N SER A 202 1.95 -11.18 -3.95
CA SER A 202 3.13 -11.57 -3.15
C SER A 202 2.82 -11.39 -1.65
N LEU A 203 3.71 -11.86 -0.77
CA LEU A 203 3.57 -11.60 0.68
C LEU A 203 3.53 -10.11 1.01
N GLU A 204 4.32 -9.31 0.30
CA GLU A 204 4.42 -7.87 0.55
C GLU A 204 3.24 -7.09 -0.06
N ASN A 205 2.53 -7.69 -1.01
CA ASN A 205 1.41 -7.08 -1.68
C ASN A 205 0.33 -8.12 -2.00
N GLU A 206 -0.41 -8.51 -0.96
CA GLU A 206 -1.53 -9.46 -1.06
C GLU A 206 -2.64 -8.97 -2.00
N THR A 207 -2.70 -7.66 -2.20
CA THR A 207 -3.68 -6.99 -3.07
C THR A 207 -3.30 -7.07 -4.55
N GLY A 208 -2.05 -7.44 -4.83
CA GLY A 208 -1.49 -7.66 -6.14
C GLY A 208 -1.01 -6.39 -6.83
N ILE A 209 0.09 -6.50 -7.60
CA ILE A 209 0.50 -5.47 -8.56
C ILE A 209 -0.13 -5.77 -9.92
N THR A 210 -0.63 -4.74 -10.62
CA THR A 210 -1.13 -4.90 -11.99
C THR A 210 0.00 -4.67 -12.98
N ILE A 211 0.33 -5.69 -13.78
CA ILE A 211 1.34 -5.64 -14.83
C ILE A 211 0.65 -5.86 -16.17
N VAL A 212 1.00 -5.08 -17.19
CA VAL A 212 0.58 -5.38 -18.56
C VAL A 212 1.64 -6.26 -19.20
N ALA A 213 1.25 -7.45 -19.64
CA ALA A 213 2.15 -8.38 -20.31
C ALA A 213 2.72 -7.74 -21.58
N ASP A 214 4.04 -7.80 -21.74
CA ASP A 214 4.77 -7.18 -22.85
C ASP A 214 6.12 -7.91 -23.01
N PRO A 215 6.61 -8.16 -24.25
CA PRO A 215 7.89 -8.84 -24.49
C PRO A 215 9.11 -8.17 -23.84
N ASP A 216 9.01 -6.88 -23.51
CA ASP A 216 10.04 -6.10 -22.85
C ASP A 216 9.81 -5.95 -21.34
N ILE A 217 8.84 -6.66 -20.74
CA ILE A 217 8.57 -6.63 -19.30
C ILE A 217 8.76 -8.02 -18.69
N TYR A 218 9.62 -8.09 -17.67
CA TYR A 218 9.87 -9.29 -16.87
C TYR A 218 9.31 -9.10 -15.47
N ILE A 219 8.80 -10.18 -14.88
CA ILE A 219 8.49 -10.29 -13.46
C ILE A 219 9.75 -10.76 -12.75
N MET A 220 10.18 -10.04 -11.73
CA MET A 220 11.27 -10.43 -10.84
C MET A 220 10.68 -11.06 -9.57
N ILE A 221 11.28 -12.17 -9.15
CA ILE A 221 10.95 -12.87 -7.91
C ILE A 221 12.20 -12.81 -7.04
N GLY A 222 12.11 -12.13 -5.90
CA GLY A 222 13.21 -12.06 -4.97
C GLY A 222 13.22 -13.21 -3.97
N ARG A 223 14.03 -13.09 -2.92
CA ARG A 223 14.43 -14.23 -2.08
C ARG A 223 13.34 -14.71 -1.13
N ARG A 224 12.43 -13.83 -0.73
CA ARG A 224 11.29 -14.15 0.13
C ARG A 224 9.98 -14.27 -0.66
N GLY A 225 10.06 -14.27 -1.99
CA GLY A 225 8.89 -14.26 -2.86
C GLY A 225 8.33 -12.86 -3.13
N GLU A 226 9.08 -11.80 -2.81
CA GLU A 226 8.77 -10.44 -3.24
C GLU A 226 8.71 -10.36 -4.76
N VAL A 227 7.74 -9.59 -5.28
CA VAL A 227 7.53 -9.46 -6.72
C VAL A 227 7.52 -8.01 -7.15
N TYR A 228 8.27 -7.72 -8.21
CA TYR A 228 8.16 -6.46 -8.95
C TYR A 228 8.35 -6.71 -10.45
N HIS A 229 8.04 -5.72 -11.28
CA HIS A 229 8.29 -5.78 -12.71
C HIS A 229 9.51 -4.95 -13.11
N ILE A 230 10.21 -5.38 -14.15
CA ILE A 230 11.38 -4.69 -14.68
C ILE A 230 11.35 -4.71 -16.20
N ARG A 231 11.76 -3.60 -16.83
CA ARG A 231 11.99 -3.61 -18.27
C ARG A 231 13.20 -4.47 -18.63
N LYS A 232 13.11 -5.19 -19.73
CA LYS A 232 14.13 -6.13 -20.23
C LYS A 232 15.50 -5.49 -20.41
N ASP A 233 15.56 -4.26 -20.91
CA ASP A 233 16.80 -3.48 -21.03
C ASP A 233 17.45 -3.21 -19.66
N LYS A 234 16.67 -2.72 -18.68
CA LYS A 234 17.13 -2.50 -17.31
C LYS A 234 17.57 -3.81 -16.67
N PHE A 235 16.83 -4.90 -16.89
CA PHE A 235 17.19 -6.24 -16.43
C PHE A 235 18.53 -6.68 -17.00
N LEU A 236 18.69 -6.68 -18.33
CA LEU A 236 19.93 -7.09 -18.97
C LEU A 236 21.12 -6.19 -18.61
N ALA A 237 20.87 -4.93 -18.25
CA ALA A 237 21.91 -4.04 -17.74
C ALA A 237 22.34 -4.39 -16.31
N THR A 238 21.44 -4.89 -15.46
CA THR A 238 21.64 -5.03 -14.00
C THR A 238 21.71 -6.48 -13.49
N TYR A 239 21.36 -7.47 -14.30
CA TYR A 239 21.36 -8.89 -13.94
C TYR A 239 22.01 -9.76 -15.03
N GLU A 240 22.55 -10.90 -14.59
CA GLU A 240 23.03 -11.99 -15.42
C GLU A 240 21.97 -13.10 -15.42
N PRO A 241 21.17 -13.27 -16.50
CA PRO A 241 20.21 -14.36 -16.58
C PRO A 241 20.91 -15.71 -16.74
N THR A 242 20.27 -16.76 -16.25
CA THR A 242 20.69 -18.15 -16.45
C THR A 242 19.52 -18.99 -16.95
N GLU A 243 19.80 -20.19 -17.42
CA GLU A 243 18.77 -21.19 -17.75
C GLU A 243 18.43 -22.11 -16.56
N GLU A 244 19.03 -21.87 -15.39
CA GLU A 244 18.77 -22.64 -14.19
C GLU A 244 17.31 -22.43 -13.74
N PRO A 245 16.51 -23.49 -13.57
CA PRO A 245 15.13 -23.35 -13.10
C PRO A 245 15.10 -22.89 -11.64
N LEU A 246 14.05 -22.17 -11.27
CA LEU A 246 13.78 -21.89 -9.87
C LEU A 246 13.38 -23.18 -9.14
N ASP A 247 14.19 -23.61 -8.19
CA ASP A 247 13.81 -24.65 -7.22
C ASP A 247 13.38 -23.97 -5.91
N ILE A 248 12.06 -23.96 -5.68
CA ILE A 248 11.43 -23.33 -4.51
C ILE A 248 11.96 -23.94 -3.20
N PHE A 249 12.20 -25.25 -3.16
CA PHE A 249 12.62 -25.94 -1.94
C PHE A 249 14.07 -25.61 -1.60
N THR A 250 14.93 -25.53 -2.62
CA THR A 250 16.34 -25.20 -2.42
C THR A 250 16.55 -23.70 -2.13
N GLN A 251 15.74 -22.83 -2.72
CA GLN A 251 15.82 -21.38 -2.48
C GLN A 251 15.14 -20.93 -1.19
N MET A 252 14.36 -21.81 -0.54
CA MET A 252 13.60 -21.52 0.69
C MET A 252 12.75 -20.26 0.56
N LEU A 253 12.01 -20.11 -0.54
CA LEU A 253 11.09 -18.98 -0.69
C LEU A 253 10.00 -19.07 0.39
N ASP A 254 9.80 -17.99 1.15
CA ASP A 254 8.72 -17.91 2.13
C ASP A 254 7.33 -18.00 1.46
N PHE A 255 7.24 -17.62 0.18
CA PHE A 255 6.01 -17.66 -0.62
C PHE A 255 6.29 -17.86 -2.11
N ILE A 256 5.43 -18.62 -2.77
CA ILE A 256 5.45 -18.83 -4.22
C ILE A 256 4.50 -17.82 -4.86
N PRO A 257 4.97 -16.84 -5.65
CA PRO A 257 4.08 -15.89 -6.28
C PRO A 257 3.12 -16.55 -7.27
N VAL A 258 1.90 -16.04 -7.32
CA VAL A 258 0.87 -16.51 -8.26
C VAL A 258 0.39 -15.34 -9.10
N VAL A 259 0.17 -15.59 -10.39
CA VAL A 259 -0.35 -14.61 -11.33
C VAL A 259 -1.80 -14.92 -11.63
N GLU A 260 -2.68 -13.96 -11.40
CA GLU A 260 -4.09 -14.01 -11.77
C GLU A 260 -4.31 -13.26 -13.09
N THR A 261 -4.86 -13.96 -14.09
CA THR A 261 -5.24 -13.35 -15.37
C THR A 261 -6.57 -12.60 -15.21
N VAL A 262 -6.53 -11.27 -15.34
CA VAL A 262 -7.69 -10.40 -15.05
C VAL A 262 -8.87 -10.67 -16.01
N SER A 263 -8.62 -11.24 -17.19
CA SER A 263 -9.65 -11.51 -18.20
C SER A 263 -10.58 -12.68 -17.88
N ASP A 264 -10.13 -13.67 -17.12
CA ASP A 264 -10.87 -14.91 -16.87
C ASP A 264 -10.81 -15.42 -15.40
N GLY A 265 -10.04 -14.74 -14.54
CA GLY A 265 -9.87 -15.13 -13.13
C GLY A 265 -9.04 -16.41 -12.95
N GLY A 266 -8.31 -16.83 -13.98
CA GLY A 266 -7.41 -17.98 -13.94
C GLY A 266 -6.19 -17.71 -13.07
N TYR A 267 -5.74 -18.72 -12.33
CA TYR A 267 -4.51 -18.67 -11.54
C TYR A 267 -3.41 -19.46 -12.25
N ILE A 268 -2.29 -18.79 -12.52
CA ILE A 268 -1.10 -19.35 -13.14
C ILE A 268 0.04 -19.30 -12.13
N SER A 269 0.54 -20.47 -11.73
CA SER A 269 1.79 -20.56 -10.98
C SER A 269 2.96 -20.26 -11.91
N ILE A 270 3.87 -19.38 -11.50
CA ILE A 270 4.97 -18.91 -12.35
C ILE A 270 6.34 -19.49 -11.98
N ASP A 271 6.39 -20.34 -10.97
CA ASP A 271 7.60 -21.03 -10.48
C ASP A 271 8.21 -21.95 -11.53
N GLU A 272 7.41 -22.75 -12.24
CA GLU A 272 7.92 -23.63 -13.30
C GLU A 272 8.49 -22.83 -14.49
N MET A 273 7.97 -21.63 -14.71
CA MET A 273 8.40 -20.72 -15.77
C MET A 273 9.63 -19.90 -15.37
N ALA A 274 9.92 -19.80 -14.07
CA ALA A 274 10.95 -18.95 -13.52
C ALA A 274 12.35 -19.51 -13.76
N ARG A 275 13.29 -18.60 -14.03
CA ARG A 275 14.71 -18.90 -14.20
C ARG A 275 15.53 -18.05 -13.27
N LEU A 276 16.66 -18.58 -12.80
CA LEU A 276 17.54 -17.84 -11.91
C LEU A 276 18.31 -16.76 -12.66
N CYS A 277 18.59 -15.67 -11.97
CA CYS A 277 19.46 -14.60 -12.40
C CYS A 277 20.26 -14.06 -11.21
N TYR A 278 21.38 -13.41 -11.49
CA TYR A 278 22.28 -12.90 -10.47
C TYR A 278 22.50 -11.40 -10.66
N PRO A 279 22.43 -10.58 -9.60
CA PRO A 279 22.74 -9.16 -9.70
C PRO A 279 24.16 -8.95 -10.22
N LYS A 280 24.32 -8.07 -11.21
CA LYS A 280 25.62 -7.55 -11.59
C LYS A 280 26.11 -6.67 -10.45
N THR A 281 27.33 -6.91 -10.01
CA THR A 281 27.84 -6.31 -8.78
C THR A 281 28.12 -4.80 -8.93
N GLN A 282 28.03 -4.23 -10.14
CA GLN A 282 28.42 -2.85 -10.43
C GLN A 282 27.45 -1.79 -9.90
N ALA A 283 26.18 -2.15 -9.66
CA ALA A 283 25.17 -1.20 -9.19
C ALA A 283 25.36 -0.88 -7.70
N VAL A 284 25.42 0.41 -7.40
CA VAL A 284 25.57 0.94 -6.04
C VAL A 284 24.35 1.78 -5.70
N ILE A 285 23.88 1.64 -4.47
CA ILE A 285 22.81 2.47 -3.92
C ILE A 285 23.30 3.21 -2.68
N CYS A 286 22.76 4.40 -2.47
CA CYS A 286 22.79 5.13 -1.21
C CYS A 286 21.58 4.72 -0.38
N CYS A 287 21.78 4.46 0.91
CA CYS A 287 20.68 4.05 1.79
C CYS A 287 20.65 4.82 3.11
N GLN A 288 19.44 5.09 3.57
CA GLN A 288 19.15 5.60 4.90
C GLN A 288 18.03 4.78 5.53
N GLU A 289 18.19 4.40 6.79
CA GLU A 289 17.14 3.75 7.57
C GLU A 289 16.01 4.74 7.87
N LEU A 290 14.78 4.33 7.57
CA LEU A 290 13.56 5.07 7.82
C LEU A 290 13.25 5.08 9.32
N LYS A 291 12.89 6.26 9.83
CA LYS A 291 12.52 6.46 11.25
C LYS A 291 11.02 6.60 11.47
N LYS A 292 10.28 6.76 10.39
CA LYS A 292 8.83 6.95 10.35
C LYS A 292 8.25 6.16 9.20
N ARG A 293 6.92 6.01 9.19
CA ARG A 293 6.23 5.53 7.99
C ARG A 293 6.54 6.47 6.82
N THR A 294 6.82 5.91 5.65
CA THR A 294 7.18 6.72 4.48
C THR A 294 6.55 6.14 3.22
N ARG A 295 5.78 6.96 2.52
CA ARG A 295 5.30 6.68 1.15
C ARG A 295 6.26 7.32 0.15
N VAL A 296 6.81 6.50 -0.74
CA VAL A 296 7.70 6.97 -1.82
C VAL A 296 6.98 6.81 -3.16
N PHE A 297 6.61 7.94 -3.76
CA PHE A 297 6.09 8.00 -5.12
C PHE A 297 7.25 8.01 -6.11
N SER A 298 7.32 6.95 -6.92
CA SER A 298 8.42 6.79 -7.87
C SER A 298 8.27 7.76 -9.04
N LYS A 299 9.38 8.12 -9.69
CA LYS A 299 9.36 8.97 -10.89
C LYS A 299 8.54 8.43 -12.07
N ASN A 300 8.21 7.13 -12.06
CA ASN A 300 7.52 6.44 -13.16
C ASN A 300 6.03 6.21 -12.84
N SER A 301 5.58 6.52 -11.62
CA SER A 301 4.20 6.31 -11.22
C SER A 301 3.83 7.28 -10.11
N GLU A 302 2.97 8.24 -10.46
CA GLU A 302 2.24 9.05 -9.47
C GLU A 302 1.11 8.25 -8.80
N GLN A 303 0.78 7.06 -9.33
CA GLN A 303 -0.36 6.28 -8.89
C GLN A 303 -0.05 5.11 -7.94
N GLU A 304 1.22 4.76 -7.79
CA GLU A 304 1.67 3.70 -6.89
C GLU A 304 2.88 4.17 -6.10
N TYR A 305 2.83 4.00 -4.78
CA TYR A 305 3.94 4.30 -3.88
C TYR A 305 4.54 3.02 -3.28
N PHE A 306 5.83 3.09 -2.95
CA PHE A 306 6.44 2.13 -2.03
C PHE A 306 6.13 2.57 -0.61
N LEU A 307 5.69 1.64 0.23
CA LEU A 307 5.45 1.91 1.64
C LEU A 307 6.61 1.36 2.47
N GLY A 308 7.24 2.23 3.26
CA GLY A 308 8.23 1.86 4.26
C GLY A 308 7.72 2.08 5.66
N ARG A 309 8.10 1.18 6.56
CA ARG A 309 7.86 1.24 8.00
C ARG A 309 9.16 1.64 8.72
N PRO A 310 9.10 2.12 9.97
CA PRO A 310 10.30 2.36 10.76
C PRO A 310 11.23 1.13 10.78
N GLY A 311 12.51 1.33 10.47
CA GLY A 311 13.51 0.27 10.36
C GLY A 311 13.74 -0.26 8.94
N ASP A 312 12.83 0.00 8.00
CA ASP A 312 13.06 -0.23 6.56
C ASP A 312 14.07 0.81 6.01
N TYR A 313 14.48 0.67 4.76
CA TYR A 313 15.49 1.54 4.14
C TYR A 313 14.94 2.30 2.95
N LEU A 314 15.17 3.62 2.93
CA LEU A 314 15.11 4.41 1.71
C LEU A 314 16.35 4.10 0.89
N ALA A 315 16.16 3.68 -0.36
CA ALA A 315 17.23 3.34 -1.29
C ALA A 315 17.20 4.30 -2.47
N VAL A 316 18.36 4.86 -2.81
CA VAL A 316 18.56 5.77 -3.93
C VAL A 316 19.67 5.22 -4.81
N ARG A 317 19.47 5.12 -6.12
CA ARG A 317 20.55 4.69 -7.01
C ARG A 317 21.60 5.78 -7.15
N LEU A 318 22.87 5.41 -7.06
CA LEU A 318 23.97 6.36 -7.16
C LEU A 318 24.17 6.88 -8.60
N ASP A 319 23.86 6.05 -9.60
CA ASP A 319 23.94 6.42 -11.03
C ASP A 319 22.71 7.17 -11.54
N ASP A 320 21.63 7.17 -10.76
CA ASP A 320 20.37 7.86 -11.05
C ASP A 320 19.65 8.19 -9.74
N ILE A 321 19.99 9.35 -9.16
CA ILE A 321 19.46 9.76 -7.85
C ILE A 321 17.94 9.99 -7.82
N THR A 322 17.27 9.94 -8.97
CA THR A 322 15.81 10.00 -9.08
C THR A 322 15.13 8.63 -8.98
N ASP A 323 15.89 7.53 -9.04
CA ASP A 323 15.39 6.17 -8.80
C ASP A 323 15.45 5.88 -7.28
N ILE A 324 14.36 6.28 -6.61
CA ILE A 324 14.17 6.18 -5.16
C ILE A 324 13.06 5.16 -4.86
N TYR A 325 13.31 4.25 -3.92
CA TYR A 325 12.37 3.20 -3.50
C TYR A 325 12.63 2.78 -2.06
N VAL A 326 11.77 1.91 -1.52
CA VAL A 326 11.91 1.33 -0.18
C VAL A 326 12.36 -0.11 -0.28
N ILE A 327 13.24 -0.54 0.64
CA ILE A 327 13.63 -1.93 0.84
C ILE A 327 13.29 -2.32 2.28
N GLN A 328 12.55 -3.41 2.47
CA GLN A 328 12.23 -3.91 3.80
C GLN A 328 13.49 -4.30 4.58
N ARG A 329 13.49 -4.06 5.89
CA ARG A 329 14.65 -4.28 6.76
C ARG A 329 15.32 -5.66 6.60
N ASP A 330 14.51 -6.72 6.65
CA ASP A 330 15.00 -8.09 6.60
C ASP A 330 15.59 -8.42 5.23
N ILE A 331 14.90 -8.00 4.16
CA ILE A 331 15.39 -8.14 2.78
C ILE A 331 16.69 -7.36 2.59
N PHE A 332 16.78 -6.14 3.12
CA PHE A 332 18.00 -5.33 3.02
C PHE A 332 19.20 -6.04 3.66
N ALA A 333 19.05 -6.53 4.89
CA ALA A 333 20.10 -7.23 5.63
C ALA A 333 20.61 -8.48 4.88
N GLU A 334 19.70 -9.21 4.23
CA GLU A 334 20.04 -10.41 3.48
C GLU A 334 20.67 -10.10 2.12
N THR A 335 20.17 -9.09 1.41
CA THR A 335 20.45 -8.89 -0.02
C THR A 335 21.48 -7.81 -0.31
N TYR A 336 21.88 -6.97 0.67
CA TYR A 336 22.84 -5.88 0.47
C TYR A 336 24.02 -5.94 1.43
N GLU A 337 25.18 -5.46 0.97
CA GLU A 337 26.40 -5.31 1.77
C GLU A 337 26.93 -3.88 1.65
N LYS A 338 27.44 -3.35 2.77
CA LYS A 338 28.01 -2.00 2.83
C LYS A 338 29.34 -1.97 2.08
N VAL A 339 29.57 -0.90 1.32
CA VAL A 339 30.78 -0.70 0.52
C VAL A 339 31.41 0.66 0.84
N GLN A 340 32.74 0.72 0.86
CA GLN A 340 33.48 1.98 0.87
C GLN A 340 33.89 2.29 -0.57
N ILE A 341 33.44 3.44 -1.09
CA ILE A 341 33.71 3.89 -2.47
C ILE A 341 34.29 5.29 -2.43
#